data_AF-A0A7W1ZBM2-F1
#
_entry.id   AF-A0A7W1ZBM2-F1
#
_cell.length_a   1.000
_cell.length_b   1.000
_cell.length_c   1.000
_cell.angle_alpha   90.00
_cell.angle_beta   90.00
_cell.angle_gamma   90.00
#
_symmetry.space_group_name_H-M   'P 1'
#
loop_
_entity.id
_entity.type
_entity.pdbx_description
1 polymer ?
#
loop_
_entity_poly.entity_id
_entity_poly.type
_entity_poly.pdbx_seq_one_letter_code
_entity_poly.pdbx_strand_id
1 'polypeptide(L)'
;MEIHEIKAKLTIANVLHFYGLKTDKQSRLNCPFHEDKTPSMQVYYKTQTAYCFSSNCKTHGKSMDVIDFVMHYESLSDVGGNNTKAEAINKCKEILGHQKPNSKERYQPDLSKSQFPRCAKSPDFELSLLLLNFQNAISIS
;
A
#
# COMPACT_ATOMS: atom_id res chain seq x y z
N MET A 1 -3.47 -13.48 20.17
CA MET A 1 -3.25 -12.05 20.45
C MET A 1 -4.59 -11.39 20.71
N GLU A 2 -4.77 -10.82 21.89
CA GLU A 2 -5.95 -10.02 22.23
C GLU A 2 -5.89 -8.61 21.61
N ILE A 3 -7.04 -7.91 21.58
CA ILE A 3 -7.15 -6.55 20.99
C ILE A 3 -6.18 -5.58 21.69
N HIS A 4 -6.06 -5.66 23.01
CA HIS A 4 -5.18 -4.78 23.79
C HIS A 4 -3.70 -4.99 23.45
N GLU A 5 -3.28 -6.24 23.26
CA GLU A 5 -1.90 -6.57 22.88
C GLU A 5 -1.55 -6.04 21.49
N ILE A 6 -2.49 -6.13 20.54
CA ILE A 6 -2.31 -5.59 19.20
C ILE A 6 -2.10 -4.08 19.27
N LYS A 7 -2.93 -3.35 20.03
CA LYS A 7 -2.77 -1.90 20.19
C LYS A 7 -1.46 -1.51 20.88
N ALA A 8 -0.97 -2.33 21.81
CA ALA A 8 0.31 -2.08 22.49
C ALA A 8 1.52 -2.29 21.58
N LYS A 9 1.47 -3.27 20.68
CA LYS A 9 2.59 -3.62 19.79
C LYS A 9 2.56 -2.89 18.45
N LEU A 10 1.37 -2.60 17.93
CA LEU A 10 1.19 -2.01 16.61
C LEU A 10 1.17 -0.48 16.71
N THR A 11 2.12 0.15 16.04
CA THR A 11 2.18 1.62 15.92
C THR A 11 1.53 2.07 14.62
N ILE A 12 0.97 3.28 14.62
CA ILE A 12 0.40 3.90 13.41
C ILE A 12 1.47 4.05 12.32
N ALA A 13 2.74 4.26 12.70
CA ALA A 13 3.86 4.36 11.78
C ALA A 13 4.11 3.04 11.01
N ASN A 14 3.99 1.89 11.68
CA ASN A 14 4.12 0.59 11.01
C ASN A 14 3.01 0.37 10.01
N VAL A 15 1.78 0.76 10.35
CA VAL A 15 0.62 0.65 9.44
C VAL A 15 0.79 1.55 8.22
N LEU A 16 1.18 2.81 8.42
CA LEU A 16 1.46 3.73 7.30
C LEU A 16 2.56 3.19 6.39
N HIS A 17 3.62 2.64 6.96
CA HIS A 17 4.70 2.03 6.18
C HIS A 17 4.23 0.80 5.40
N PHE A 18 3.40 -0.05 5.99
CA PHE A 18 2.83 -1.23 5.33
C PHE A 18 2.02 -0.85 4.08
N TYR A 19 1.23 0.23 4.18
CA TYR A 19 0.46 0.76 3.06
C TYR A 19 1.26 1.72 2.15
N GLY A 20 2.55 1.93 2.38
CA GLY A 20 3.39 2.82 1.58
C GLY A 20 3.04 4.30 1.69
N LEU A 21 2.31 4.70 2.74
CA LEU A 21 1.91 6.08 2.99
C LEU A 21 3.04 6.86 3.65
N LYS A 22 3.36 8.02 3.08
CA LYS A 22 4.42 8.90 3.59
C LYS A 22 3.80 10.12 4.26
N THR A 23 4.25 10.40 5.48
CA THR A 23 3.93 11.62 6.21
C THR A 23 4.95 12.71 5.94
N ASP A 24 4.49 13.96 5.95
CA ASP A 24 5.34 15.14 5.89
C ASP A 24 6.00 15.43 7.26
N LYS A 25 6.87 16.44 7.33
CA LYS A 25 7.55 16.92 8.55
C LYS A 25 6.59 17.23 9.70
N GLN A 26 5.37 17.65 9.38
CA GLN A 26 4.32 17.93 10.37
C GLN A 26 3.42 16.73 10.68
N SER A 27 3.78 15.53 10.25
CA SER A 27 2.98 14.30 10.43
C SER A 27 1.61 14.37 9.74
N ARG A 28 1.51 15.14 8.66
CA ARG A 28 0.33 15.25 7.80
C ARG A 28 0.52 14.42 6.53
N LEU A 29 -0.57 13.91 5.98
CA LEU A 29 -0.60 13.23 4.69
C LEU A 29 -1.92 13.51 3.96
N ASN A 30 -1.95 13.21 2.66
CA ASN A 30 -3.21 13.18 1.91
C ASN A 30 -4.02 11.97 2.39
N CYS A 31 -5.30 12.20 2.70
CA CYS A 31 -6.16 11.14 3.19
C CYS A 31 -6.36 10.07 2.10
N PRO A 32 -6.16 8.78 2.37
CA PRO A 32 -6.44 7.73 1.39
C PRO A 32 -7.94 7.45 1.21
N PHE A 33 -8.80 8.05 2.05
CA PHE A 33 -10.23 7.75 2.06
C PHE A 33 -11.09 8.65 1.18
N HIS A 34 -10.51 9.73 0.67
CA HIS A 34 -11.14 10.62 -0.29
C HIS A 34 -10.05 11.26 -1.15
N GLU A 35 -10.39 11.63 -2.38
CA GLU A 35 -9.47 12.36 -3.22
C GLU A 35 -9.40 13.82 -2.75
N ASP A 36 -8.21 14.23 -2.31
CA ASP A 36 -7.90 15.61 -1.92
C ASP A 36 -6.57 16.03 -2.54
N LYS A 37 -6.47 17.31 -2.88
CA LYS A 37 -5.25 17.92 -3.39
C LYS A 37 -4.31 18.38 -2.26
N THR A 38 -4.86 18.55 -1.05
CA THR A 38 -4.11 19.04 0.11
C THR A 38 -3.99 17.97 1.21
N PRO A 39 -2.94 18.03 2.04
CA PRO A 39 -2.77 17.09 3.14
C PRO A 39 -3.79 17.36 4.24
N SER A 40 -4.92 16.66 4.20
CA SER A 40 -6.06 16.83 5.12
C SER A 40 -6.07 15.86 6.30
N MET A 41 -5.18 14.86 6.33
CA MET A 41 -5.07 13.90 7.43
C MET A 41 -3.84 14.17 8.28
N GLN A 42 -4.04 14.23 9.60
CA GLN A 42 -3.01 14.41 10.62
C GLN A 42 -2.85 13.14 11.44
N VAL A 43 -1.60 12.74 11.65
CA VAL A 43 -1.24 11.59 12.48
C VAL A 43 -0.65 12.07 13.79
N TYR A 44 -1.10 11.47 14.89
CA TYR A 44 -0.62 11.73 16.24
C TYR A 44 0.12 10.51 16.79
N TYR A 45 1.45 10.53 16.72
CA TYR A 45 2.28 9.41 17.18
C TYR A 45 2.23 9.16 18.70
N LYS A 46 1.89 10.18 19.50
CA LYS A 46 1.79 10.03 20.96
C LYS A 46 0.59 9.19 21.37
N THR A 47 -0.56 9.47 20.77
CA THR A 47 -1.83 8.78 21.03
C THR A 47 -2.04 7.58 20.10
N GLN A 48 -1.21 7.41 19.08
CA GLN A 48 -1.36 6.40 18.03
C GLN A 48 -2.70 6.51 17.30
N THR A 49 -3.16 7.75 17.10
CA THR A 49 -4.43 8.05 16.41
C THR A 49 -4.18 8.84 15.14
N ALA A 50 -5.12 8.76 14.21
CA ALA A 50 -5.17 9.57 13.01
C ALA A 50 -6.50 10.34 12.96
N TYR A 51 -6.47 11.54 12.37
CA TYR A 51 -7.63 12.41 12.26
C TYR A 51 -7.66 13.09 10.90
N CYS A 52 -8.84 13.17 10.28
CA CYS A 52 -9.03 13.83 9.01
C CYS A 52 -9.86 15.12 9.19
N PHE A 53 -9.32 16.24 8.74
CA PHE A 53 -9.94 17.57 8.81
C PHE A 53 -10.85 17.92 7.63
N SER A 54 -10.89 17.07 6.59
CA SER A 54 -11.73 17.30 5.42
C SER A 54 -13.18 16.86 5.65
N SER A 55 -14.13 17.73 5.33
CA SER A 55 -15.58 17.45 5.39
C SER A 55 -16.05 16.37 4.42
N ASN A 56 -15.28 16.12 3.36
CA ASN A 56 -15.62 15.13 2.32
C ASN A 56 -15.21 13.70 2.71
N CYS A 57 -14.62 13.54 3.89
CA CYS A 57 -14.18 12.23 4.38
C CYS A 57 -15.29 11.55 5.18
N LYS A 58 -15.49 10.24 4.97
CA LYS A 58 -16.41 9.42 5.78
C LYS A 58 -16.06 9.42 7.28
N THR A 59 -14.79 9.64 7.61
CA THR A 59 -14.27 9.67 8.98
C THR A 59 -14.06 11.08 9.52
N HIS A 60 -14.64 12.09 8.87
CA HIS A 60 -14.56 13.48 9.34
C HIS A 60 -15.02 13.62 10.79
N GLY A 61 -14.27 14.36 11.61
CA GLY A 61 -14.65 14.61 12.99
C GLY A 61 -14.32 13.49 13.97
N LYS A 62 -13.87 12.31 13.51
CA LYS A 62 -13.61 11.14 14.36
C LYS A 62 -12.11 10.83 14.44
N SER A 63 -11.60 10.73 15.67
CA SER A 63 -10.27 10.18 15.93
C SER A 63 -10.30 8.67 15.70
N MET A 64 -9.41 8.19 14.83
CA MET A 64 -9.34 6.79 14.45
C MET A 64 -8.12 6.15 15.12
N ASP A 65 -8.35 5.02 15.78
CA ASP A 65 -7.26 4.17 16.25
C ASP A 65 -6.60 3.41 15.09
N VAL A 66 -5.46 2.78 15.36
CA VAL A 66 -4.73 1.95 14.40
C VAL A 66 -5.62 0.86 13.76
N ILE A 67 -6.48 0.21 14.55
CA ILE A 67 -7.39 -0.85 14.06
C ILE A 67 -8.47 -0.25 13.17
N ASP A 68 -9.04 0.88 13.57
CA ASP A 68 -10.09 1.57 12.81
C ASP A 68 -9.53 2.10 11.48
N PHE A 69 -8.28 2.57 11.47
CA PHE A 69 -7.59 2.97 10.24
C PHE A 69 -7.53 1.82 9.23
N VAL A 70 -7.07 0.64 9.66
CA VAL A 70 -6.98 -0.56 8.81
C VAL A 70 -8.36 -0.98 8.30
N MET A 71 -9.36 -1.00 9.19
CA MET A 71 -10.75 -1.32 8.82
C MET A 71 -11.29 -0.38 7.74
N HIS A 72 -11.09 0.93 7.89
CA HIS A 72 -11.55 1.91 6.91
C HIS A 72 -10.77 1.83 5.60
N TYR A 73 -9.47 1.57 5.66
CA TYR A 73 -8.63 1.45 4.46
C TYR A 73 -9.07 0.28 3.59
N GLU A 74 -9.22 -0.91 4.17
CA GLU A 74 -9.64 -2.12 3.45
C GLU A 74 -11.11 -2.02 2.96
N SER A 75 -11.96 -1.26 3.67
CA SER A 75 -13.34 -1.02 3.21
C SER A 75 -13.46 -0.21 1.92
N LEU A 76 -12.38 0.43 1.46
CA LEU A 76 -12.35 1.19 0.22
C LEU A 76 -11.90 0.35 -0.97
N SER A 77 -11.09 -0.69 -0.74
CA SER A 77 -10.63 -1.59 -1.80
C SER A 77 -11.72 -2.58 -2.21
N ASP A 78 -12.59 -3.01 -1.29
CA ASP A 78 -13.64 -3.97 -1.58
C ASP A 78 -14.98 -3.29 -1.90
N VAL A 79 -15.25 -3.10 -3.20
CA VAL A 79 -16.53 -2.59 -3.72
C VAL A 79 -17.62 -3.66 -3.55
N GLY A 80 -18.08 -3.89 -2.32
CA GLY A 80 -19.18 -4.84 -2.01
C GLY A 80 -19.00 -5.69 -0.76
N GLY A 81 -17.87 -5.57 -0.04
CA GLY A 81 -17.56 -6.39 1.13
C GLY A 81 -18.05 -5.78 2.45
N ASN A 82 -18.69 -6.59 3.29
CA ASN A 82 -18.95 -6.25 4.70
C ASN A 82 -17.65 -6.39 5.51
N ASN A 83 -16.79 -5.37 5.50
CA ASN A 83 -15.57 -5.41 6.28
C ASN A 83 -15.89 -5.43 7.78
N THR A 84 -15.57 -6.54 8.44
CA THR A 84 -15.86 -6.76 9.85
C THR A 84 -14.62 -6.46 10.68
N LYS A 85 -14.80 -5.94 11.91
CA LYS A 85 -13.71 -5.69 12.87
C LYS A 85 -12.74 -6.88 13.04
N ALA A 86 -13.22 -8.11 12.87
CA ALA A 86 -12.40 -9.32 12.91
C ALA A 86 -11.36 -9.40 11.78
N GLU A 87 -11.71 -9.00 10.56
CA GLU A 87 -10.80 -8.98 9.41
C GLU A 87 -9.68 -7.96 9.62
N ALA A 88 -10.05 -6.75 10.07
CA ALA A 88 -9.08 -5.72 10.44
C ALA A 88 -8.10 -6.21 11.52
N ILE A 89 -8.58 -6.97 12.52
CA ILE A 89 -7.72 -7.57 13.55
C ILE A 89 -6.75 -8.59 12.95
N ASN A 90 -7.20 -9.43 12.02
CA ASN A 90 -6.32 -10.39 11.36
C ASN A 90 -5.27 -9.67 10.50
N LYS A 91 -5.67 -8.62 9.79
CA LYS A 91 -4.74 -7.79 9.02
C LYS A 91 -3.70 -7.12 9.90
N CYS A 92 -4.10 -6.61 11.07
CA CYS A 92 -3.17 -6.08 12.05
C CYS A 92 -2.12 -7.12 12.51
N LYS A 93 -2.52 -8.40 12.65
CA LYS A 93 -1.57 -9.49 12.98
C LYS A 93 -0.60 -9.74 11.83
N GLU A 94 -1.08 -9.72 10.58
CA GLU A 94 -0.22 -9.84 9.40
C GLU A 94 0.83 -8.72 9.35
N ILE A 95 0.43 -7.48 9.64
CA ILE A 95 1.33 -6.31 9.66
C ILE A 95 2.42 -6.49 10.72
N LEU A 96 2.09 -7.06 11.88
CA LEU A 96 3.07 -7.37 12.92
C LEU A 96 4.06 -8.48 12.51
N GLY A 97 3.62 -9.42 11.67
CA GLY A 97 4.44 -10.51 11.14
C GLY A 97 5.44 -10.09 10.05
N HIS A 98 5.14 -9.02 9.30
CA HIS A 98 6.03 -8.48 8.28
C HIS A 98 7.16 -7.65 8.91
N GLN A 99 8.18 -8.32 9.43
CA GLN A 99 9.45 -7.70 9.79
C GLN A 99 10.17 -7.24 8.51
N LYS A 100 10.70 -6.01 8.51
CA LYS A 100 11.49 -5.48 7.38
C LYS A 100 12.66 -6.41 7.08
N PRO A 101 13.02 -6.66 5.80
CA PRO A 101 14.32 -7.24 5.51
C PRO A 101 15.40 -6.33 6.11
N ASN A 102 16.33 -6.94 6.86
CA ASN A 102 17.40 -6.25 7.54
C ASN A 102 18.22 -5.46 6.51
N SER A 103 18.31 -4.14 6.67
CA SER A 103 19.05 -3.27 5.75
C SER A 103 20.56 -3.57 5.70
N LYS A 104 21.07 -4.44 6.59
CA LYS A 104 22.44 -4.96 6.54
C LYS A 104 22.68 -5.97 5.39
N GLU A 105 21.63 -6.44 4.72
CA GLU A 105 21.74 -7.35 3.56
C GLU A 105 21.64 -6.57 2.23
N ARG A 106 22.41 -5.48 2.14
CA ARG A 106 22.76 -4.85 0.87
C ARG A 106 24.25 -4.97 0.62
N TYR A 107 24.80 -6.18 0.73
CA TYR A 107 26.05 -6.50 0.05
C TYR A 107 25.68 -7.09 -1.31
N GLN A 108 25.60 -6.25 -2.34
CA GLN A 108 25.75 -6.73 -3.69
C GLN A 108 27.23 -7.12 -3.85
N PRO A 109 27.59 -8.39 -4.16
CA PRO A 109 28.93 -8.65 -4.67
C PRO A 109 29.11 -7.77 -5.90
N ASP A 110 30.25 -7.08 -5.94
CA ASP A 110 30.67 -6.23 -7.03
C ASP A 110 30.46 -6.97 -8.36
N LEU A 111 29.46 -6.51 -9.12
CA LEU A 111 29.35 -6.83 -10.53
C LEU A 111 30.27 -5.85 -11.25
N SER A 112 31.46 -6.33 -11.54
CA SER A 112 32.52 -5.58 -12.22
C SER A 112 31.97 -4.73 -13.38
N LYS A 113 32.42 -3.48 -13.42
CA LYS A 113 31.99 -2.34 -14.23
C LYS A 113 32.08 -2.48 -15.77
N SER A 114 31.85 -3.65 -16.37
CA SER A 114 32.19 -3.89 -17.77
C SER A 114 31.07 -4.33 -18.71
N GLN A 115 29.80 -3.98 -18.46
CA GLN A 115 28.79 -4.00 -19.56
C GLN A 115 27.49 -3.29 -19.18
N PHE A 116 27.48 -1.96 -19.29
CA PHE A 116 26.21 -1.23 -19.45
C PHE A 116 26.11 -0.80 -20.91
N PRO A 117 25.28 -1.46 -21.76
CA PRO A 117 24.92 -0.88 -23.05
C PRO A 117 24.16 0.42 -22.80
N ARG A 118 24.58 1.48 -23.49
CA ARG A 118 23.96 2.81 -23.45
C ARG A 118 22.46 2.70 -23.69
N CYS A 119 21.72 3.42 -22.85
CA CYS A 119 20.28 3.67 -22.95
C CYS A 119 19.86 3.92 -24.41
N ALA A 120 19.21 2.93 -25.02
CA ALA A 120 18.58 3.08 -26.32
C ALA A 120 17.12 3.47 -26.08
N LYS A 121 16.75 4.62 -26.64
CA LYS A 121 15.39 5.17 -26.68
C LYS A 121 14.42 4.10 -27.20
N SER A 122 13.32 3.87 -26.50
CA SER A 122 12.22 3.05 -27.01
C SER A 122 11.28 3.89 -27.89
N PRO A 123 11.09 3.53 -29.17
CA PRO A 123 9.84 3.77 -29.85
C PRO A 123 9.12 2.43 -30.14
N ASP A 124 7.81 2.45 -29.86
CA ASP A 124 6.76 1.72 -30.57
C ASP A 124 6.71 0.18 -30.43
N PHE A 125 5.92 -0.24 -29.44
CA PHE A 125 5.45 -1.60 -29.24
C PHE A 125 4.28 -1.86 -30.20
N GLU A 126 4.58 -2.27 -31.43
CA GLU A 126 3.59 -2.73 -32.40
C GLU A 126 4.00 -4.09 -32.99
N LEU A 127 2.99 -4.94 -33.18
CA LEU A 127 3.02 -6.24 -33.83
C LEU A 127 3.85 -7.37 -33.18
N SER A 128 3.24 -8.15 -32.28
CA SER A 128 3.60 -9.58 -32.19
C SER A 128 2.49 -10.53 -31.69
N LEU A 129 1.22 -10.12 -31.59
CA LEU A 129 0.17 -10.99 -31.02
C LEU A 129 -1.06 -11.26 -31.93
N LEU A 130 -1.05 -10.86 -33.21
CA LEU A 130 -2.19 -11.12 -34.10
C LEU A 130 -1.93 -12.11 -35.26
N LEU A 131 -0.74 -12.69 -35.40
CA LEU A 131 -0.41 -13.59 -36.52
C LEU A 131 0.10 -14.98 -36.08
N LEU A 132 -0.43 -15.51 -34.98
CA LEU A 132 -0.11 -16.88 -34.55
C LEU A 132 -1.34 -17.72 -34.17
N ASN A 133 -2.53 -17.37 -34.67
CA ASN A 133 -3.76 -18.16 -34.48
C ASN A 133 -4.66 -18.22 -35.74
N PHE A 134 -4.09 -18.09 -36.94
CA PHE A 134 -4.63 -18.73 -38.15
C PHE A 134 -3.72 -19.89 -38.56
N GLN A 135 -3.49 -20.78 -37.60
CA GLN A 135 -3.33 -22.20 -37.89
C GLN A 135 -4.51 -22.64 -38.78
N ASN A 136 -4.23 -23.56 -39.70
CA ASN A 136 -5.19 -24.38 -40.45
C ASN A 136 -5.64 -23.84 -41.82
N ALA A 137 -4.83 -22.99 -42.46
CA ALA A 137 -4.59 -23.21 -43.88
C ALA A 137 -3.65 -24.44 -43.98
N ILE A 138 -4.01 -25.44 -44.78
CA ILE A 138 -3.42 -26.79 -44.86
C ILE A 138 -4.12 -27.80 -43.93
N SER A 139 -5.39 -28.05 -44.24
CA SER A 139 -5.97 -29.38 -44.14
C SER A 139 -6.77 -29.65 -45.41
N ILE A 140 -6.19 -30.55 -46.21
CA ILE A 140 -6.88 -31.53 -47.07
C ILE A 140 -7.36 -31.01 -48.44
N SER A 141 -6.55 -31.38 -49.44
CA SER A 141 -6.89 -32.01 -50.73
C SER A 141 -8.25 -31.76 -51.36
#